data_AF-A0A371CYI8-F1
#
_entry.id   AF-A0A371CYI8-F1
#
_cell.length_a   1.000
_cell.length_b   1.000
_cell.length_c   1.000
_cell.angle_alpha   90.00
_cell.angle_beta   90.00
_cell.angle_gamma   90.00
#
_symmetry.space_group_name_H-M   'P 1'
#
loop_
_entity.id
_entity.type
_entity.pdbx_description
1 polymer ?
#
loop_
_entity_poly.entity_id
_entity_poly.type
_entity_poly.pdbx_seq_one_letter_code
_entity_poly.pdbx_strand_id
1 'polypeptide(L)'
;DIVPTWDGDTHTLARWIIRVNTISKKSETVRTQLGMIVPQRLTGRAEQWYYSLPEARREQCEQAWDDMRAVIGSYYMNRAWTDRTRKEALAIRYRERGHERELPSDYFIRKKELLELAYDNSEREVNGDIMAGAPFSWHTLIPVDSFNTTEELQTAIKLREEELIRLDAL
;
A
#
# COMPACT_ATOMS: atom_id res chain seq x y z
N ASP A 1 11.82 19.28 -4.32
CA ASP A 1 12.11 17.89 -3.93
C ASP A 1 10.81 17.17 -3.50
N ILE A 2 9.91 16.89 -4.46
CA ILE A 2 8.55 16.37 -4.17
C ILE A 2 8.37 14.89 -4.52
N VAL A 3 9.25 14.35 -5.36
CA VAL A 3 9.18 12.95 -5.82
C VAL A 3 9.94 12.08 -4.81
N PRO A 4 9.27 11.10 -4.17
CA PRO A 4 9.91 10.23 -3.19
C PRO A 4 10.94 9.30 -3.85
N THR A 5 11.97 8.93 -3.10
CA THR A 5 12.93 7.90 -3.53
C THR A 5 12.42 6.49 -3.22
N TRP A 6 12.94 5.50 -3.94
CA TRP A 6 12.69 4.08 -3.66
C TRP A 6 13.98 3.27 -3.88
N ASP A 7 14.25 2.32 -2.99
CA ASP A 7 15.51 1.58 -2.92
C ASP A 7 15.43 0.16 -3.51
N GLY A 8 14.24 -0.26 -3.93
CA GLY A 8 13.95 -1.61 -4.40
C GLY A 8 13.32 -2.52 -3.35
N ASP A 9 13.04 -2.02 -2.13
CA ASP A 9 12.30 -2.78 -1.14
C ASP A 9 10.82 -2.92 -1.56
N THR A 10 10.41 -4.15 -1.84
CA THR A 10 9.04 -4.44 -2.26
C THR A 10 8.00 -4.20 -1.16
N HIS A 11 8.41 -4.13 0.11
CA HIS A 11 7.50 -3.80 1.21
C HIS A 11 7.09 -2.31 1.19
N THR A 12 7.93 -1.43 0.63
CA THR A 12 7.63 0.02 0.54
C THR A 12 7.10 0.43 -0.84
N LEU A 13 7.15 -0.47 -1.83
CA LEU A 13 6.77 -0.22 -3.21
C LEU A 13 5.33 0.31 -3.37
N ALA A 14 4.37 -0.24 -2.62
CA ALA A 14 2.96 0.17 -2.65
C ALA A 14 2.78 1.66 -2.38
N ARG A 15 3.20 2.05 -1.18
CA ARG A 15 3.10 3.40 -0.65
C ARG A 15 3.87 4.36 -1.55
N TRP A 16 5.02 3.92 -2.06
CA TRP A 16 5.79 4.71 -3.01
C TRP A 16 5.03 4.94 -4.34
N ILE A 17 4.47 3.90 -4.96
CA ILE A 17 3.65 4.02 -6.19
C ILE A 17 2.46 4.96 -5.96
N ILE A 18 1.72 4.81 -4.86
CA ILE A 18 0.56 5.67 -4.53
C ILE A 18 0.99 7.13 -4.44
N ARG A 19 2.12 7.43 -3.78
CA ARG A 19 2.64 8.79 -3.67
C ARG A 19 3.00 9.38 -5.04
N VAL A 20 3.63 8.61 -5.92
CA VAL A 20 3.96 9.06 -7.27
C VAL A 20 2.69 9.24 -8.13
N ASN A 21 1.71 8.33 -8.02
CA ASN A 21 0.40 8.44 -8.66
C ASN A 21 -0.33 9.74 -8.26
N THR A 22 -0.26 10.13 -6.98
CA THR A 22 -0.87 11.40 -6.53
C THR A 22 -0.20 12.62 -7.17
N ILE A 23 1.11 12.57 -7.41
CA ILE A 23 1.84 13.65 -8.09
C ILE A 23 1.45 13.67 -9.58
N SER A 24 1.33 12.51 -10.23
CA SER A 24 1.03 12.42 -11.66
C SER A 24 -0.36 12.96 -12.04
N LYS A 25 -1.31 12.94 -11.10
CA LYS A 25 -2.67 13.51 -11.26
C LYS A 25 -2.71 15.04 -11.35
N LYS A 26 -1.61 15.74 -11.04
CA LYS A 26 -1.59 17.22 -11.01
C LYS A 26 -1.77 17.84 -12.40
N SER A 27 -1.15 17.28 -13.44
CA SER A 27 -1.33 17.68 -14.83
C SER A 27 -0.70 16.65 -15.79
N GLU A 28 -1.07 16.70 -17.07
CA GLU A 28 -0.43 15.89 -18.12
C GLU A 28 1.09 16.14 -18.17
N THR A 29 1.51 17.39 -18.11
CA THR A 29 2.94 17.76 -18.10
C THR A 29 3.70 17.12 -16.93
N VAL A 30 3.12 17.14 -15.73
CA VAL A 30 3.76 16.51 -14.56
C VAL A 30 3.86 15.00 -14.76
N ARG A 31 2.85 14.36 -15.36
CA ARG A 31 2.89 12.92 -15.67
C ARG A 31 4.00 12.55 -16.65
N THR A 32 4.20 13.33 -17.71
CA THR A 32 5.32 13.15 -18.65
C THR A 32 6.65 13.36 -17.95
N GLN A 33 6.80 14.45 -17.19
CA GLN A 33 8.05 14.75 -16.47
C GLN A 33 8.44 13.67 -15.47
N LEU A 34 7.46 13.01 -14.84
CA LEU A 34 7.72 11.90 -13.92
C LEU A 34 8.40 10.71 -14.61
N GLY A 35 8.19 10.50 -15.91
CA GLY A 35 8.92 9.47 -16.68
C GLY A 35 10.43 9.69 -16.62
N MET A 36 10.88 10.94 -16.76
CA MET A 36 12.30 11.33 -16.66
C MET A 36 12.82 11.42 -15.23
N ILE A 37 11.97 11.85 -14.29
CA ILE A 37 12.39 12.16 -12.92
C ILE A 37 12.48 10.90 -12.06
N VAL A 38 11.51 9.97 -12.18
CA VAL A 38 11.46 8.78 -11.32
C VAL A 38 12.74 7.92 -11.41
N PRO A 39 13.31 7.64 -12.60
CA PRO A 39 14.58 6.92 -12.70
C PRO A 39 15.71 7.52 -11.85
N GLN A 40 15.81 8.85 -11.81
CA GLN A 40 16.83 9.59 -11.05
C GLN A 40 16.56 9.57 -9.53
N ARG A 41 15.40 9.08 -9.10
CA ARG A 41 14.99 8.95 -7.70
C ARG A 41 15.01 7.50 -7.23
N LEU A 42 15.37 6.56 -8.10
CA LEU A 42 15.69 5.21 -7.69
C LEU A 42 17.04 5.21 -7.00
N THR A 43 17.16 4.33 -6.01
CA THR A 43 18.39 4.15 -5.23
C THR A 43 18.61 2.65 -5.00
N GLY A 44 19.78 2.26 -4.50
CA GLY A 44 20.02 0.88 -4.08
C GLY A 44 19.75 -0.15 -5.17
N ARG A 45 18.93 -1.16 -4.85
CA ARG A 45 18.61 -2.26 -5.78
C ARG A 45 17.71 -1.81 -6.93
N ALA A 46 16.82 -0.85 -6.69
CA ALA A 46 15.97 -0.31 -7.76
C ALA A 46 16.79 0.42 -8.83
N GLU A 47 17.81 1.19 -8.43
CA GLU A 47 18.71 1.86 -9.36
C GLU A 47 19.51 0.85 -10.19
N GLN A 48 20.12 -0.14 -9.52
CA GLN A 48 20.87 -1.22 -10.18
C GLN A 48 20.01 -1.98 -11.18
N TRP A 49 18.77 -2.30 -10.80
CA TRP A 49 17.79 -2.93 -11.68
C TRP A 49 17.50 -2.05 -12.91
N TYR A 50 17.20 -0.76 -12.71
CA TYR A 50 16.86 0.13 -13.81
C TYR A 50 17.99 0.23 -14.83
N TYR A 51 19.24 0.39 -14.39
CA TYR A 51 20.40 0.45 -15.29
C TYR A 51 20.81 -0.91 -15.88
N SER A 52 20.25 -2.02 -15.38
CA SER A 52 20.39 -3.34 -16.02
C SER A 52 19.46 -3.50 -17.24
N LEU A 53 18.45 -2.64 -17.39
CA LEU A 53 17.52 -2.69 -18.52
C LEU A 53 18.20 -2.24 -19.83
N PRO A 54 17.84 -2.84 -20.98
CA PRO A 54 18.26 -2.35 -22.29
C PRO A 54 17.91 -0.88 -22.48
N GLU A 55 18.73 -0.14 -23.23
CA GLU A 55 18.53 1.29 -23.49
C GLU A 55 17.13 1.61 -24.03
N ALA A 56 16.67 0.89 -25.05
CA ALA A 56 15.31 1.04 -25.59
C ALA A 56 14.20 0.86 -24.53
N ARG A 57 14.42 0.01 -23.52
CA ARG A 57 13.46 -0.17 -22.43
C ARG A 57 13.50 0.99 -21.44
N ARG A 58 14.68 1.59 -21.20
CA ARG A 58 14.84 2.81 -20.40
C ARG A 58 14.21 4.02 -21.08
N GLU A 59 14.41 4.18 -22.39
CA GLU A 59 13.77 5.22 -23.20
C GLU A 59 12.23 5.11 -23.18
N GLN A 60 11.70 3.89 -23.17
CA GLN A 60 10.27 3.67 -23.00
C GLN A 60 9.78 4.11 -21.61
N CYS A 61 10.50 3.75 -20.54
CA CYS A 61 10.16 4.18 -19.17
C CYS A 61 10.12 5.71 -19.05
N GLU A 62 10.99 6.39 -19.79
CA GLU A 62 11.18 7.83 -19.75
C GLU A 62 10.08 8.65 -20.44
N GLN A 63 9.13 8.01 -21.15
CA GLN A 63 8.04 8.70 -21.87
C GLN A 63 7.02 9.35 -20.92
N ALA A 64 6.54 8.60 -19.93
CA ALA A 64 5.60 9.08 -18.92
C ALA A 64 5.62 8.18 -17.69
N TRP A 65 5.00 8.66 -16.61
CA TRP A 65 4.84 7.86 -15.40
C TRP A 65 4.16 6.52 -15.64
N ASP A 66 3.16 6.46 -16.51
CA ASP A 66 2.40 5.23 -16.76
C ASP A 66 3.30 4.15 -17.39
N ASP A 67 4.22 4.54 -18.28
CA ASP A 67 5.20 3.63 -18.89
C ASP A 67 6.19 3.09 -17.85
N MET A 68 6.79 3.99 -17.04
CA MET A 68 7.69 3.59 -15.96
C MET A 68 6.97 2.66 -14.96
N ARG A 69 5.75 3.00 -14.57
CA ARG A 69 4.94 2.19 -13.65
C ARG A 69 4.64 0.81 -14.25
N ALA A 70 4.34 0.72 -15.55
CA ALA A 70 4.12 -0.55 -16.21
C ALA A 70 5.37 -1.44 -16.19
N VAL A 71 6.56 -0.86 -16.41
CA VAL A 71 7.82 -1.61 -16.35
C VAL A 71 8.14 -2.07 -14.92
N ILE A 72 7.98 -1.21 -13.92
CA ILE A 72 8.11 -1.57 -12.50
C ILE A 72 7.15 -2.72 -12.15
N GLY A 73 5.88 -2.58 -12.53
CA GLY A 73 4.85 -3.59 -12.28
C GLY A 73 5.18 -4.94 -12.90
N SER A 74 5.66 -4.96 -14.15
CA SER A 74 6.04 -6.20 -14.85
C SER A 74 7.18 -6.96 -14.18
N TYR A 75 8.10 -6.25 -13.50
CA TYR A 75 9.26 -6.86 -12.86
C TYR A 75 9.00 -7.20 -11.38
N TYR A 76 8.58 -6.21 -10.60
CA TYR A 76 8.45 -6.32 -9.14
C TYR A 76 7.10 -6.83 -8.67
N MET A 77 6.03 -6.60 -9.45
CA MET A 77 4.65 -6.98 -9.09
C MET A 77 4.15 -8.15 -9.95
N ASN A 78 5.02 -9.14 -10.16
CA ASN A 78 4.65 -10.36 -10.87
C ASN A 78 3.69 -11.23 -10.03
N ARG A 79 3.09 -12.25 -10.66
CA ARG A 79 2.10 -13.14 -10.02
C ARG A 79 2.56 -13.72 -8.68
N ALA A 80 3.82 -14.18 -8.60
CA ALA A 80 4.35 -14.75 -7.37
C ALA A 80 4.43 -13.72 -6.24
N TRP A 81 4.79 -12.48 -6.59
CA TRP A 81 4.75 -11.37 -5.65
C TRP A 81 3.31 -11.06 -5.21
N THR A 82 2.36 -10.94 -6.14
CA THR A 82 0.95 -10.66 -5.81
C THR A 82 0.36 -11.73 -4.90
N ASP A 83 0.59 -13.01 -5.20
CA ASP A 83 0.12 -14.13 -4.39
C ASP A 83 0.72 -14.12 -2.98
N ARG A 84 2.01 -13.76 -2.85
CA ARG A 84 2.69 -13.64 -1.56
C ARG A 84 2.19 -12.44 -0.77
N THR A 85 2.16 -11.24 -1.36
CA THR A 85 1.65 -10.03 -0.72
C THR A 85 0.21 -10.22 -0.25
N ARG A 86 -0.63 -10.89 -1.05
CA ARG A 86 -2.00 -11.25 -0.67
C ARG A 86 -2.03 -12.14 0.58
N LYS A 87 -1.22 -13.21 0.61
CA LYS A 87 -1.14 -14.10 1.78
C LYS A 87 -0.66 -13.35 3.02
N GLU A 88 0.34 -12.49 2.87
CA GLU A 88 0.85 -11.64 3.95
C GLU A 88 -0.24 -10.69 4.46
N ALA A 89 -0.91 -9.95 3.56
CA ALA A 89 -1.97 -9.02 3.91
C ALA A 89 -3.11 -9.68 4.68
N LEU A 90 -3.57 -10.86 4.23
CA LEU A 90 -4.63 -11.61 4.91
C LEU A 90 -4.18 -12.19 6.25
N ALA A 91 -2.89 -12.50 6.40
CA ALA A 91 -2.33 -13.04 7.64
C ALA A 91 -2.10 -11.99 8.72
N ILE A 92 -2.07 -10.69 8.38
CA ILE A 92 -1.87 -9.60 9.34
C ILE A 92 -2.94 -9.64 10.43
N ARG A 93 -2.48 -9.56 11.67
CA ARG A 93 -3.33 -9.49 12.88
C ARG A 93 -2.95 -8.29 13.72
N TYR A 94 -3.95 -7.76 14.42
CA TYR A 94 -3.74 -6.71 15.42
C TYR A 94 -2.79 -7.22 16.50
N ARG A 95 -1.76 -6.41 16.82
CA ARG A 95 -0.75 -6.74 17.83
C ARG A 95 -0.06 -8.09 17.64
N GLU A 96 0.17 -8.46 16.38
CA GLU A 96 1.01 -9.61 16.06
C GLU A 96 2.47 -9.38 16.50
N ARG A 97 3.29 -10.44 16.41
CA ARG A 97 4.69 -10.39 16.78
C ARG A 97 5.42 -9.26 16.03
N GLY A 98 6.13 -8.41 16.77
CA GLY A 98 6.80 -7.21 16.24
C GLY A 98 5.91 -5.95 16.22
N HIS A 99 4.62 -6.08 16.50
CA HIS A 99 3.62 -5.00 16.54
C HIS A 99 2.87 -5.00 17.89
N GLU A 100 3.45 -5.50 18.97
CA GLU A 100 2.75 -5.77 20.24
C GLU A 100 2.12 -4.52 20.89
N ARG A 101 2.63 -3.33 20.55
CA ARG A 101 2.15 -2.03 21.07
C ARG A 101 1.35 -1.24 20.03
N GLU A 102 1.00 -1.87 18.92
CA GLU A 102 0.23 -1.25 17.84
C GLU A 102 -1.12 -0.75 18.35
N LEU A 103 -1.50 0.46 17.94
CA LEU A 103 -2.82 1.03 18.18
C LEU A 103 -3.83 0.49 17.15
N PRO A 104 -5.13 0.45 17.47
CA PRO A 104 -6.16 0.06 16.52
C PRO A 104 -6.10 0.81 15.19
N SER A 105 -5.84 2.13 15.22
CA SER A 105 -5.71 2.93 14.00
C SER A 105 -4.44 2.63 13.21
N ASP A 106 -3.32 2.34 13.87
CA ASP A 106 -2.06 1.95 13.21
C ASP A 106 -2.21 0.60 12.51
N TYR A 107 -2.86 -0.36 13.16
CA TYR A 107 -3.21 -1.66 12.57
C TYR A 107 -4.04 -1.52 11.31
N PHE A 108 -5.09 -0.69 11.36
CA PHE A 108 -5.93 -0.41 10.20
C PHE A 108 -5.09 0.09 9.02
N ILE A 109 -4.21 1.08 9.26
CA ILE A 109 -3.37 1.67 8.22
C ILE A 109 -2.43 0.60 7.63
N ARG A 110 -1.72 -0.15 8.49
CA ARG A 110 -0.77 -1.17 8.06
C ARG A 110 -1.43 -2.26 7.22
N LYS A 111 -2.59 -2.76 7.64
CA LYS A 111 -3.29 -3.82 6.92
C LYS A 111 -3.90 -3.30 5.61
N LYS A 112 -4.53 -2.11 5.64
CA LYS A 112 -5.12 -1.47 4.45
C LYS A 112 -4.09 -1.27 3.34
N GLU A 113 -2.90 -0.78 3.67
CA GLU A 113 -1.84 -0.53 2.69
C GLU A 113 -1.41 -1.78 1.91
N LEU A 114 -1.35 -2.96 2.57
CA LEU A 114 -1.02 -4.21 1.87
C LEU A 114 -2.21 -4.79 1.10
N LEU A 115 -3.44 -4.61 1.60
CA LEU A 115 -4.65 -5.05 0.89
C LEU A 115 -4.84 -4.27 -0.42
N GLU A 116 -4.70 -2.94 -0.40
CA GLU A 116 -4.76 -2.08 -1.59
C GLU A 116 -3.63 -2.37 -2.59
N LEU A 117 -2.51 -2.94 -2.12
CA LEU A 117 -1.40 -3.34 -2.97
C LEU A 117 -1.65 -4.67 -3.69
N ALA A 118 -2.28 -5.61 -2.99
CA ALA A 118 -2.51 -6.96 -3.49
C ALA A 118 -3.71 -7.06 -4.44
N TYR A 119 -4.60 -6.06 -4.42
CA TYR A 119 -5.94 -6.19 -4.98
C TYR A 119 -6.56 -4.92 -5.57
N ASP A 120 -7.50 -5.14 -6.49
CA ASP A 120 -8.54 -4.18 -6.90
C ASP A 120 -9.87 -4.60 -6.22
N ASN A 121 -9.81 -4.78 -4.90
CA ASN A 121 -10.96 -5.20 -4.08
C ASN A 121 -11.95 -4.05 -3.93
N SER A 122 -13.22 -4.38 -3.78
CA SER A 122 -14.20 -3.39 -3.32
C SER A 122 -13.86 -2.93 -1.90
N GLU A 123 -14.18 -1.68 -1.57
CA GLU A 123 -13.92 -1.14 -0.23
C GLU A 123 -14.59 -1.96 0.88
N ARG A 124 -15.72 -2.61 0.58
CA ARG A 124 -16.40 -3.52 1.51
C ARG A 124 -15.59 -4.80 1.78
N GLU A 125 -15.00 -5.39 0.74
CA GLU A 125 -14.12 -6.56 0.91
C GLU A 125 -12.88 -6.18 1.73
N VAL A 126 -12.30 -5.00 1.46
CA VAL A 126 -11.18 -4.46 2.25
C VAL A 126 -11.59 -4.29 3.72
N ASN A 127 -12.76 -3.71 4.00
CA ASN A 127 -13.27 -3.57 5.36
C ASN A 127 -13.43 -4.92 6.08
N GLY A 128 -13.98 -5.92 5.37
CA GLY A 128 -14.11 -7.29 5.88
C GLY A 128 -12.77 -7.93 6.22
N ASP A 129 -11.80 -7.83 5.31
CA ASP A 129 -10.45 -8.37 5.51
C ASP A 129 -9.70 -7.69 6.66
N ILE A 130 -9.90 -6.37 6.83
CA ILE A 130 -9.35 -5.62 7.97
C ILE A 130 -9.92 -6.16 9.28
N MET A 131 -11.24 -6.32 9.37
CA MET A 131 -11.88 -6.81 10.60
C MET A 131 -11.59 -8.29 10.86
N ALA A 132 -11.34 -9.11 9.84
CA ALA A 132 -10.97 -10.51 10.00
C ALA A 132 -9.63 -10.73 10.74
N GLY A 133 -8.74 -9.73 10.75
CA GLY A 133 -7.50 -9.78 11.54
C GLY A 133 -7.58 -9.06 12.90
N ALA A 134 -8.72 -8.44 13.21
CA ALA A 134 -8.95 -7.77 14.48
C ALA A 134 -9.41 -8.78 15.56
N PRO A 135 -9.28 -8.45 16.85
CA PRO A 135 -9.85 -9.26 17.92
C PRO A 135 -11.36 -9.40 17.76
N PHE A 136 -11.89 -10.59 18.08
CA PHE A 136 -13.33 -10.86 17.96
C PHE A 136 -14.19 -9.88 18.77
N SER A 137 -13.68 -9.39 19.90
CA SER A 137 -14.36 -8.41 20.75
C SER A 137 -14.66 -7.09 20.03
N TRP A 138 -13.89 -6.71 19.00
CA TRP A 138 -14.13 -5.48 18.24
C TRP A 138 -15.45 -5.50 17.48
N HIS A 139 -15.93 -6.67 17.06
CA HIS A 139 -17.21 -6.82 16.37
C HIS A 139 -18.42 -6.39 17.23
N THR A 140 -18.22 -6.24 18.55
CA THR A 140 -19.26 -5.72 19.45
C THR A 140 -19.43 -4.20 19.36
N LEU A 141 -18.37 -3.48 18.97
CA LEU A 141 -18.34 -2.01 18.89
C LEU A 141 -18.31 -1.48 17.46
N ILE A 142 -17.86 -2.30 16.52
CA ILE A 142 -17.61 -1.93 15.12
C ILE A 142 -18.55 -2.75 14.22
N PRO A 143 -19.69 -2.18 13.80
CA PRO A 143 -20.62 -2.84 12.90
C PRO A 143 -20.12 -2.77 11.45
N VAL A 144 -19.12 -3.58 11.10
CA VAL A 144 -18.41 -3.50 9.81
C VAL A 144 -19.33 -3.57 8.58
N ASP A 145 -20.40 -4.36 8.65
CA ASP A 145 -21.37 -4.53 7.55
C ASP A 145 -22.15 -3.25 7.24
N SER A 146 -22.13 -2.26 8.15
CA SER A 146 -22.76 -0.96 7.93
C SER A 146 -21.87 0.02 7.15
N PHE A 147 -20.58 -0.28 6.96
CA PHE A 147 -19.63 0.59 6.28
C PHE A 147 -19.44 0.21 4.81
N ASN A 148 -19.64 1.19 3.94
CA ASN A 148 -19.44 1.08 2.50
C ASN A 148 -18.03 1.49 2.09
N THR A 149 -17.41 2.39 2.86
CA THR A 149 -16.07 2.90 2.57
C THR A 149 -15.07 2.52 3.63
N THR A 150 -13.80 2.48 3.24
CA THR A 150 -12.68 2.28 4.17
C THR A 150 -12.51 3.49 5.09
N GLU A 151 -12.91 4.68 4.68
CA GLU A 151 -12.89 5.90 5.50
C GLU A 151 -13.89 5.84 6.67
N GLU A 152 -15.09 5.31 6.43
CA GLU A 152 -16.10 5.10 7.48
C GLU A 152 -15.56 4.16 8.57
N LEU A 153 -14.97 3.03 8.17
CA LEU A 153 -14.35 2.08 9.10
C LEU A 153 -13.16 2.71 9.83
N GLN A 154 -12.28 3.42 9.12
CA GLN A 154 -11.12 4.10 9.73
C GLN A 154 -11.56 5.08 10.82
N THR A 155 -12.58 5.89 10.50
CA THR A 155 -13.14 6.87 11.44
C THR A 155 -13.77 6.18 12.63
N ALA A 156 -14.52 5.10 12.42
CA ALA A 156 -15.15 4.35 13.49
C ALA A 156 -14.14 3.70 14.45
N ILE A 157 -13.04 3.15 13.92
CA ILE A 157 -11.93 2.60 14.71
C ILE A 157 -11.25 3.71 15.50
N LYS A 158 -10.95 4.86 14.87
CA LYS A 158 -10.28 5.97 15.55
C LYS A 158 -11.13 6.57 16.67
N LEU A 159 -12.44 6.73 16.44
CA LEU A 159 -13.37 7.26 17.42
C LEU A 159 -13.46 6.39 18.68
N ARG A 160 -13.33 5.06 18.53
CA ARG A 160 -13.47 4.09 19.62
C ARG A 160 -12.13 3.51 20.09
N GLU A 161 -11.02 4.12 19.72
CA GLU A 161 -9.68 3.55 19.89
C GLU A 161 -9.39 3.13 21.34
N GLU A 162 -9.73 3.97 22.32
CA GLU A 162 -9.55 3.67 23.74
C GLU A 162 -10.44 2.54 24.25
N GLU A 163 -11.66 2.39 23.71
CA GLU A 163 -12.57 1.28 24.06
C GLU A 163 -12.05 -0.04 23.48
N LEU A 164 -11.58 -0.02 22.23
CA LEU A 164 -10.99 -1.18 21.56
C LEU A 164 -9.72 -1.67 22.27
N ILE A 165 -8.89 -0.76 22.78
CA ILE A 165 -7.71 -1.11 23.57
C ILE A 165 -8.11 -1.75 24.91
N ARG A 166 -9.15 -1.25 25.58
CA ARG A 166 -9.62 -1.80 26.85
C ARG A 166 -10.24 -3.19 26.70
N LEU A 167 -11.00 -3.42 25.63
CA LEU A 167 -11.61 -4.72 25.34
C LEU A 167 -10.60 -5.82 25.06
N ASP A 168 -9.40 -5.47 24.58
CA ASP A 168 -8.32 -6.41 24.29
C ASP A 168 -7.46 -6.75 25.54
N ALA A 169 -7.60 -5.96 26.61
CA ALA A 169 -6.89 -6.19 27.87
C ALA A 169 -7.63 -7.12 28.85
N LEU A 170 -8.84 -7.56 28.47
CA LEU A 170 -9.72 -8.45 29.24
C LEU A 170 -9.55 -9.90 28.77
#